data_AF-A0A1F6H4K5-F1
#
_entry.id   AF-A0A1F6H4K5-F1
#
_cell.length_a   1.000
_cell.length_b   1.000
_cell.length_c   1.000
_cell.angle_alpha   90.00
_cell.angle_beta   90.00
_cell.angle_gamma   90.00
#
_symmetry.space_group_name_H-M   'P 1'
#
loop_
_entity.id
_entity.type
_entity.pdbx_description
1 polymer ?
#
loop_
_entity_poly.entity_id
_entity_poly.type
_entity_poly.pdbx_seq_one_letter_code
_entity_poly.pdbx_strand_id
1 'polypeptide(L)'
;MMKNKTQSKALRRKLELQTLAEKILKKHNLDASKDFYLKLSMPPYQDLVMEREGDIFIIGHYRENNGDLISDPVLVFSCIQDKWLPLGIEQVLGDTVCAYFENEKRIVYQDRIKEFRAFQRTFAKNIREQCWEKNGLKVQSGLVCEVMFIGKDEPTPMKDISMYANPNEK
;
A
#
# COMPACT_ATOMS: atom_id res chain seq x y z
N MET A 1 -28.25 8.83 -21.63
CA MET A 1 -27.48 9.02 -20.37
C MET A 1 -27.42 7.70 -19.61
N MET A 2 -26.44 6.82 -19.88
CA MET A 2 -26.43 5.43 -19.35
C MET A 2 -25.04 4.93 -18.87
N LYS A 3 -24.15 5.81 -18.39
CA LYS A 3 -22.79 5.39 -17.93
C LYS A 3 -22.61 5.22 -16.41
N ASN A 4 -23.65 5.43 -15.58
CA ASN A 4 -23.44 5.59 -14.12
C ASN A 4 -23.63 4.33 -13.23
N LYS A 5 -24.36 3.30 -13.67
CA LYS A 5 -24.62 2.10 -12.82
C LYS A 5 -23.45 1.11 -12.80
N THR A 6 -22.71 0.96 -13.90
CA THR A 6 -21.65 -0.05 -14.02
C THR A 6 -20.34 0.42 -13.35
N GLN A 7 -20.03 1.71 -13.44
CA GLN A 7 -18.86 2.29 -12.77
C GLN A 7 -19.01 2.28 -11.23
N SER A 8 -20.21 2.55 -10.69
CA SER A 8 -20.44 2.51 -9.24
C SER A 8 -20.33 1.09 -8.65
N LYS A 9 -20.70 0.06 -9.42
CA LYS A 9 -20.55 -1.35 -9.02
C LYS A 9 -19.10 -1.80 -9.02
N ALA A 10 -18.30 -1.36 -9.99
CA ALA A 10 -16.85 -1.62 -10.02
C ALA A 10 -16.11 -0.91 -8.87
N LEU A 11 -16.57 0.28 -8.47
CA LEU A 11 -16.04 1.02 -7.32
C LEU A 11 -16.26 0.30 -5.98
N ARG A 12 -17.33 -0.51 -5.87
CA ARG A 12 -17.70 -1.24 -4.65
C ARG A 12 -16.99 -2.58 -4.46
N ARG A 13 -16.38 -3.14 -5.50
CA ARG A 13 -15.68 -4.43 -5.39
C ARG A 13 -14.34 -4.23 -4.70
N LYS A 14 -14.13 -5.03 -3.65
CA LYS A 14 -12.84 -5.19 -2.97
C LYS A 14 -11.75 -5.48 -3.98
N LEU A 15 -10.58 -4.86 -3.81
CA LEU A 15 -9.44 -5.07 -4.68
C LEU A 15 -8.86 -6.49 -4.47
N GLU A 16 -8.30 -7.06 -5.53
CA GLU A 16 -7.60 -8.34 -5.45
C GLU A 16 -6.40 -8.25 -4.51
N LEU A 17 -5.63 -7.15 -4.63
CA LEU A 17 -4.52 -6.87 -3.74
C LEU A 17 -4.94 -6.74 -2.29
N GLN A 18 -6.07 -6.06 -2.01
CA GLN A 18 -6.59 -5.93 -0.65
C GLN A 18 -6.90 -7.31 -0.04
N THR A 19 -7.59 -8.17 -0.79
CA THR A 19 -7.93 -9.52 -0.31
C THR A 19 -6.69 -10.37 -0.04
N LEU A 20 -5.64 -10.20 -0.86
CA LEU A 20 -4.37 -10.91 -0.69
C LEU A 20 -3.57 -10.39 0.51
N ALA A 21 -3.43 -9.06 0.62
CA ALA A 21 -2.71 -8.42 1.70
C ALA A 21 -3.31 -8.77 3.06
N GLU A 22 -4.64 -8.72 3.21
CA GLU A 22 -5.33 -9.12 4.44
C GLU A 22 -5.05 -10.58 4.84
N LYS A 23 -4.91 -11.50 3.87
CA LYS A 23 -4.52 -12.90 4.17
C LYS A 23 -3.11 -12.98 4.72
N ILE A 24 -2.18 -12.26 4.10
CA ILE A 24 -0.79 -12.18 4.55
C ILE A 24 -0.73 -11.58 5.96
N LEU A 25 -1.40 -10.46 6.19
CA LEU A 25 -1.47 -9.81 7.51
C LEU A 25 -2.04 -10.76 8.57
N LYS A 26 -3.14 -11.45 8.25
CA LYS A 26 -3.74 -12.43 9.17
C LYS A 26 -2.78 -13.57 9.53
N LYS A 27 -1.98 -14.09 8.58
CA LYS A 27 -0.94 -15.10 8.88
C LYS A 27 0.08 -14.57 9.89
N HIS A 28 0.36 -13.27 9.88
CA HIS A 28 1.30 -12.62 10.79
C HIS A 28 0.64 -12.02 12.04
N ASN A 29 -0.64 -12.33 12.31
CA ASN A 29 -1.44 -11.81 13.42
C ASN A 29 -1.55 -10.28 13.43
N LEU A 30 -1.55 -9.66 12.24
CA LEU A 30 -1.75 -8.23 12.06
C LEU A 30 -3.17 -7.93 11.59
N ASP A 31 -3.73 -6.84 12.11
CA ASP A 31 -5.06 -6.33 11.78
C ASP A 31 -4.94 -5.18 10.78
N ALA A 32 -5.55 -5.35 9.60
CA ALA A 32 -5.51 -4.36 8.54
C ALA A 32 -6.23 -3.04 8.87
N SER A 33 -7.04 -3.00 9.95
CA SER A 33 -7.73 -1.79 10.41
C SER A 33 -6.95 -0.98 11.45
N LYS A 34 -5.76 -1.43 11.85
CA LYS A 34 -4.92 -0.76 12.86
C LYS A 34 -3.59 -0.35 12.26
N ASP A 35 -2.88 0.53 12.94
CA ASP A 35 -1.53 0.90 12.53
C ASP A 35 -0.58 -0.28 12.71
N PHE A 36 0.26 -0.50 11.72
CA PHE A 36 1.28 -1.55 11.75
C PHE A 36 2.35 -1.29 10.70
N TYR A 37 3.48 -1.94 10.90
CA TYR A 37 4.51 -2.16 9.90
C TYR A 37 4.77 -3.66 9.77
N LEU A 38 4.94 -4.16 8.54
CA LEU A 38 5.32 -5.53 8.23
C LEU A 38 6.34 -5.54 7.08
N LYS A 39 7.50 -6.14 7.32
CA LYS A 39 8.52 -6.41 6.30
C LYS A 39 8.74 -7.91 6.15
N LEU A 40 8.52 -8.41 4.94
CA LEU A 40 8.80 -9.79 4.54
C LEU A 40 9.97 -9.84 3.58
N SER A 41 10.88 -10.79 3.77
CA SER A 41 12.00 -11.04 2.86
C SER A 41 11.92 -12.41 2.21
N MET A 42 12.30 -12.48 0.93
CA MET A 42 12.30 -13.71 0.14
C MET A 42 13.25 -13.59 -1.07
N PRO A 43 14.55 -13.86 -0.92
CA PRO A 43 15.47 -13.86 -2.06
C PRO A 43 15.01 -14.83 -3.16
N PRO A 44 15.20 -14.51 -4.46
CA PRO A 44 15.90 -13.34 -5.00
C PRO A 44 15.02 -12.09 -5.16
N TYR A 45 13.79 -12.10 -4.62
CA TYR A 45 12.88 -10.97 -4.72
C TYR A 45 13.25 -9.87 -3.73
N GLN A 46 12.88 -8.64 -4.09
CA GLN A 46 12.92 -7.50 -3.19
C GLN A 46 11.95 -7.71 -2.02
N ASP A 47 12.25 -7.09 -0.89
CA ASP A 47 11.42 -7.21 0.31
C ASP A 47 10.01 -6.69 0.03
N LEU A 48 9.01 -7.43 0.50
CA LEU A 48 7.60 -7.02 0.43
C LEU A 48 7.26 -6.33 1.74
N VAL A 49 6.90 -5.05 1.65
CA VAL A 49 6.52 -4.23 2.81
C VAL A 49 5.04 -3.90 2.74
N MET A 50 4.40 -3.94 3.91
CA MET A 50 3.04 -3.46 4.13
C MET A 50 3.05 -2.57 5.36
N GLU A 51 2.38 -1.43 5.26
CA GLU A 51 2.32 -0.48 6.36
C GLU A 51 0.97 0.22 6.36
N ARG A 52 0.49 0.53 7.56
CA ARG A 52 -0.67 1.37 7.79
C ARG A 52 -0.36 2.39 8.87
N GLU A 53 -0.69 3.64 8.56
CA GLU A 53 -0.70 4.75 9.52
C GLU A 53 -1.99 5.56 9.32
N GLY A 54 -2.84 5.57 10.35
CA GLY A 54 -4.16 6.19 10.30
C GLY A 54 -5.02 5.62 9.17
N ASP A 55 -5.39 6.48 8.23
CA ASP A 55 -6.20 6.13 7.07
C ASP A 55 -5.39 5.81 5.82
N ILE A 56 -4.06 5.79 5.89
CA ILE A 56 -3.22 5.46 4.74
C ILE A 56 -2.68 4.04 4.89
N PHE A 57 -2.76 3.28 3.80
CA PHE A 57 -2.17 1.96 3.68
C PHE A 57 -1.27 1.92 2.45
N ILE A 58 -0.08 1.35 2.62
CA ILE A 58 0.89 1.15 1.55
C ILE A 58 1.33 -0.30 1.48
N ILE A 59 1.55 -0.78 0.27
CA ILE A 59 2.10 -2.11 0.00
C ILE A 59 2.98 -2.05 -1.24
N GLY A 60 4.19 -2.60 -1.15
CA GLY A 60 5.12 -2.54 -2.25
C GLY A 60 6.39 -3.31 -2.03
N HIS A 61 7.22 -3.31 -3.08
CA HIS A 61 8.58 -3.81 -3.00
C HIS A 61 9.56 -2.68 -2.74
N TYR A 62 10.52 -2.95 -1.86
CA TYR A 62 11.63 -2.06 -1.57
C TYR A 62 12.95 -2.77 -1.86
N ARG A 63 13.87 -2.01 -2.46
CA ARG A 63 15.30 -2.36 -2.46
C ARG A 63 16.07 -1.34 -1.65
N GLU A 64 17.09 -1.81 -0.97
CA GLU A 64 18.13 -0.95 -0.43
C GLU A 64 19.16 -0.68 -1.53
N ASN A 65 19.52 0.59 -1.70
CA ASN A 65 20.57 1.00 -2.62
C ASN A 65 21.40 2.10 -1.94
N ASN A 66 22.66 1.79 -1.60
CA ASN A 66 23.56 2.70 -0.88
C ASN A 66 22.97 3.23 0.45
N GLY A 67 22.20 2.42 1.18
CA GLY A 67 21.52 2.80 2.42
C GLY A 67 20.17 3.48 2.23
N ASP A 68 19.80 3.84 0.99
CA ASP A 68 18.49 4.41 0.69
C ASP A 68 17.48 3.33 0.31
N LEU A 69 16.27 3.43 0.87
CA LEU A 69 15.14 2.60 0.46
C LEU A 69 14.50 3.17 -0.81
N ILE A 70 14.50 2.36 -1.87
CA ILE A 70 13.91 2.70 -3.16
C ILE A 70 12.69 1.81 -3.40
N SER A 71 11.53 2.46 -3.58
CA SER A 71 10.25 1.83 -3.93
C SER A 71 10.21 1.40 -5.41
N ASP A 72 9.90 0.13 -5.69
CA ASP A 72 9.65 -0.32 -7.06
C ASP A 72 8.84 -1.64 -7.16
N PRO A 73 7.50 -1.60 -7.26
CA PRO A 73 6.60 -0.46 -7.06
C PRO A 73 6.04 -0.43 -5.63
N VAL A 74 5.46 0.71 -5.23
CA VAL A 74 4.61 0.85 -4.04
C VAL A 74 3.23 1.34 -4.45
N LEU A 75 2.18 0.73 -3.90
CA LEU A 75 0.80 1.14 -4.11
C LEU A 75 0.26 1.79 -2.84
N VAL A 76 -0.29 2.99 -3.00
CA VAL A 76 -0.79 3.82 -1.90
C VAL A 76 -2.32 3.86 -1.93
N PHE A 77 -2.93 3.70 -0.76
CA PHE A 77 -4.38 3.63 -0.57
C PHE A 77 -4.83 4.53 0.59
N SER A 78 -6.02 5.11 0.45
CA SER A 78 -6.81 5.63 1.58
C SER A 78 -7.82 4.56 2.02
N CYS A 79 -7.91 4.31 3.32
CA CYS A 79 -8.71 3.26 3.93
C CYS A 79 -9.95 3.84 4.59
N ILE A 80 -11.11 3.73 3.94
CA ILE A 80 -12.38 4.25 4.46
C ILE A 80 -13.37 3.10 4.61
N GLN A 81 -13.89 2.86 5.82
CA GLN A 81 -14.93 1.85 6.10
C GLN A 81 -14.59 0.48 5.46
N ASP A 82 -13.41 -0.04 5.79
CA ASP A 82 -12.85 -1.31 5.28
C ASP A 82 -12.57 -1.39 3.77
N LYS A 83 -12.58 -0.25 3.06
CA LYS A 83 -12.26 -0.20 1.63
C LYS A 83 -10.98 0.55 1.39
N TRP A 84 -10.12 -0.06 0.58
CA TRP A 84 -8.89 0.58 0.13
C TRP A 84 -9.14 1.29 -1.20
N LEU A 85 -9.15 2.62 -1.13
CA LEU A 85 -9.35 3.52 -2.26
C LEU A 85 -7.98 3.93 -2.82
N PRO A 86 -7.71 3.71 -4.12
CA PRO A 86 -6.40 4.05 -4.70
C PRO A 86 -6.05 5.53 -4.57
N LEU A 87 -4.83 5.83 -4.17
CA LEU A 87 -4.26 7.19 -4.17
C LEU A 87 -3.16 7.34 -5.21
N GLY A 88 -2.26 6.36 -5.33
CA GLY A 88 -1.21 6.42 -6.34
C GLY A 88 -0.28 5.21 -6.36
N ILE A 89 0.59 5.19 -7.36
CA ILE A 89 1.67 4.21 -7.48
C ILE A 89 2.98 5.00 -7.43
N GLU A 90 3.89 4.60 -6.55
CA GLU A 90 5.25 5.15 -6.49
C GLU A 90 6.22 4.19 -7.18
N GLN A 91 7.07 4.74 -8.05
CA GLN A 91 8.02 3.97 -8.85
C GLN A 91 9.27 4.80 -9.16
N VAL A 92 10.39 4.13 -9.41
CA VAL A 92 11.65 4.78 -9.81
C VAL A 92 11.49 5.65 -11.06
N LEU A 93 10.66 5.24 -12.01
CA LEU A 93 10.44 5.94 -13.28
C LEU A 93 9.41 7.07 -13.19
N GLY A 94 8.90 7.37 -11.98
CA GLY A 94 7.96 8.44 -11.71
C GLY A 94 6.65 7.96 -11.10
N ASP A 95 6.08 8.79 -10.26
CA ASP A 95 4.88 8.48 -9.49
C ASP A 95 3.60 8.75 -10.31
N THR A 96 2.60 7.88 -10.12
CA THR A 96 1.27 8.03 -10.70
C THR A 96 0.26 8.43 -9.62
N VAL A 97 -0.12 9.70 -9.59
CA VAL A 97 -1.20 10.19 -8.71
C VAL A 97 -2.55 9.85 -9.31
N CYS A 98 -3.34 9.00 -8.66
CA CYS A 98 -4.66 8.56 -9.11
C CYS A 98 -5.81 9.34 -8.50
N ALA A 99 -5.63 9.84 -7.27
CA ALA A 99 -6.61 10.64 -6.57
C ALA A 99 -5.93 11.55 -5.56
N TYR A 100 -6.60 12.65 -5.21
CA TYR A 100 -6.20 13.56 -4.15
C TYR A 100 -7.45 14.01 -3.38
N PHE A 101 -7.26 14.60 -2.21
CA PHE A 101 -8.33 15.19 -1.42
C PHE A 101 -8.30 16.71 -1.57
N GLU A 102 -9.47 17.29 -1.79
CA GLU A 102 -9.68 18.74 -1.83
C GLU A 102 -10.95 19.03 -1.04
N ASN A 103 -10.85 19.80 0.05
CA ASN A 103 -11.96 20.09 0.97
C ASN A 103 -12.72 18.82 1.40
N GLU A 104 -12.00 17.82 1.92
CA GLU A 104 -12.52 16.49 2.34
C GLU A 104 -13.14 15.64 1.22
N LYS A 105 -13.14 16.16 -0.02
CA LYS A 105 -13.69 15.47 -1.17
C LYS A 105 -12.57 14.81 -1.96
N ARG A 106 -12.71 13.50 -2.14
CA ARG A 106 -11.80 12.73 -3.00
C ARG A 106 -12.03 13.06 -4.48
N ILE A 107 -11.07 13.71 -5.11
CA ILE A 107 -11.02 13.98 -6.55
C ILE A 107 -10.22 12.86 -7.23
N VAL A 108 -10.73 12.36 -8.36
CA VAL A 108 -10.25 11.12 -8.97
C VAL A 108 -9.92 11.32 -10.46
N TYR A 109 -8.70 10.99 -10.84
CA TYR A 109 -8.29 10.91 -12.24
C TYR A 109 -8.75 9.58 -12.84
N GLN A 110 -9.87 9.60 -13.58
CA GLN A 110 -10.55 8.38 -14.04
C GLN A 110 -9.67 7.45 -14.88
N ASP A 111 -8.83 7.99 -15.76
CA ASP A 111 -7.97 7.17 -16.60
C ASP A 111 -6.84 6.51 -15.80
N ARG A 112 -6.25 7.25 -14.85
CA ARG A 112 -5.22 6.73 -13.94
C ARG A 112 -5.76 5.65 -12.99
N ILE A 113 -7.03 5.74 -12.56
CA ILE A 113 -7.66 4.66 -11.77
C ILE A 113 -7.81 3.36 -12.56
N LYS A 114 -8.10 3.43 -13.87
CA LYS A 114 -8.19 2.21 -14.69
C LYS A 114 -6.83 1.53 -14.78
N GLU A 115 -5.78 2.32 -15.00
CA GLU A 115 -4.39 1.86 -15.01
C GLU A 115 -3.99 1.27 -13.66
N PHE A 116 -4.24 1.98 -12.56
CA PHE A 116 -4.02 1.48 -11.20
C PHE A 116 -4.71 0.13 -10.97
N ARG A 117 -5.98 0.01 -11.38
CA ARG A 117 -6.73 -1.23 -11.21
C ARG A 117 -6.15 -2.37 -12.02
N ALA A 118 -5.60 -2.12 -13.20
CA ALA A 118 -4.89 -3.13 -13.96
C ALA A 118 -3.57 -3.50 -13.28
N PHE A 119 -2.79 -2.50 -12.88
CA PHE A 119 -1.51 -2.66 -12.20
C PHE A 119 -1.62 -3.48 -10.92
N GLN A 120 -2.53 -3.11 -10.01
CA GLN A 120 -2.72 -3.85 -8.75
C GLN A 120 -3.13 -5.31 -8.96
N ARG A 121 -3.82 -5.65 -10.07
CA ARG A 121 -4.13 -7.07 -10.39
C ARG A 121 -2.87 -7.82 -10.78
N THR A 122 -2.04 -7.24 -11.64
CA THR A 122 -0.75 -7.82 -12.02
C THR A 122 0.14 -7.98 -10.80
N PHE A 123 0.22 -6.96 -9.95
CA PHE A 123 0.99 -7.00 -8.71
C PHE A 123 0.48 -8.09 -7.75
N ALA A 124 -0.84 -8.15 -7.50
CA ALA A 124 -1.44 -9.21 -6.69
C ALA A 124 -1.26 -10.61 -7.28
N LYS A 125 -1.24 -10.73 -8.62
CA LYS A 125 -0.93 -11.99 -9.30
C LYS A 125 0.52 -12.40 -9.03
N ASN A 126 1.47 -11.48 -9.19
CA ASN A 126 2.88 -11.75 -8.93
C ASN A 126 3.11 -12.19 -7.47
N ILE A 127 2.54 -11.48 -6.49
CA ILE A 127 2.67 -11.85 -5.07
C ILE A 127 2.16 -13.29 -4.82
N ARG A 128 1.04 -13.67 -5.46
CA ARG A 128 0.49 -15.02 -5.36
C ARG A 128 1.38 -16.07 -6.01
N GLU A 129 1.85 -15.82 -7.23
CA GLU A 129 2.68 -16.76 -7.99
C GLU A 129 4.05 -16.97 -7.34
N GLN A 130 4.61 -15.91 -6.75
CA GLN A 130 5.84 -15.96 -5.94
C GLN A 130 5.62 -16.60 -4.56
N CYS A 131 4.36 -16.89 -4.19
CA CYS A 131 3.99 -17.56 -2.95
C CYS A 131 4.43 -16.83 -1.67
N TRP A 132 4.42 -15.49 -1.66
CA TRP A 132 4.80 -14.69 -0.49
C TRP A 132 4.03 -15.05 0.78
N GLU A 133 2.74 -15.37 0.67
CA GLU A 133 1.93 -15.82 1.80
C GLU A 133 2.53 -17.06 2.47
N LYS A 134 3.22 -17.95 1.74
CA LYS A 134 3.82 -19.15 2.31
C LYS A 134 5.29 -18.96 2.67
N ASN A 135 6.03 -18.36 1.75
CA ASN A 135 7.50 -18.38 1.74
C ASN A 135 8.15 -17.08 2.26
N GLY A 136 7.39 -15.99 2.37
CA GLY A 136 7.90 -14.72 2.90
C GLY A 136 8.27 -14.86 4.37
N LEU A 137 9.54 -14.61 4.68
CA LEU A 137 10.07 -14.64 6.04
C LEU A 137 9.87 -13.28 6.70
N LYS A 138 9.24 -13.26 7.87
CA LYS A 138 9.05 -12.02 8.63
C LYS A 138 10.40 -11.54 9.17
N VAL A 139 10.86 -10.40 8.67
CA VAL A 139 12.09 -9.75 9.14
C VAL A 139 11.78 -8.75 10.25
N GLN A 140 10.69 -7.99 10.10
CA GLN A 140 10.31 -6.96 11.06
C GLN A 140 8.79 -6.77 11.12
N SER A 141 8.28 -6.47 12.31
CA SER A 141 6.87 -6.11 12.53
C SER A 141 6.69 -5.33 13.83
N GLY A 142 5.77 -4.37 13.87
CA GLY A 142 5.42 -3.59 15.07
C GLY A 142 4.47 -2.44 14.76
N LEU A 143 4.25 -1.54 15.72
CA LEU A 143 3.63 -0.25 15.44
C LEU A 143 4.61 0.63 14.65
N VAL A 144 4.12 1.48 13.75
CA VAL A 144 4.95 2.36 12.91
C VAL A 144 5.92 3.17 13.77
N CYS A 145 5.39 3.86 14.79
CA CYS A 145 6.20 4.59 15.76
C CYS A 145 7.25 3.71 16.45
N GLU A 146 6.87 2.54 16.97
CA GLU A 146 7.81 1.67 17.69
C GLU A 146 8.93 1.14 16.78
N VAL A 147 8.59 0.78 15.54
CA VAL A 147 9.57 0.32 14.55
C VAL A 147 10.61 1.41 14.27
N MET A 148 10.20 2.69 14.21
CA MET A 148 11.10 3.85 14.05
C MET A 148 12.10 4.06 15.20
N PHE A 149 11.89 3.46 16.39
CA PHE A 149 12.71 3.75 17.58
C PHE A 149 13.64 2.61 18.04
N ILE A 150 13.67 1.44 17.39
CA ILE A 150 14.38 0.24 17.92
C ILE A 150 15.75 -0.01 17.25
N GLY A 151 16.15 0.72 16.21
CA GLY A 151 17.45 0.58 15.53
C GLY A 151 18.47 1.65 15.96
N LYS A 152 19.71 1.24 16.25
CA LYS A 152 20.87 2.16 16.35
C LYS A 152 21.27 2.80 15.01
N ASP A 153 20.63 2.35 13.94
CA ASP A 153 20.55 2.98 12.63
C ASP A 153 19.08 3.34 12.44
N GLU A 154 18.75 4.64 12.44
CA GLU A 154 17.38 5.15 12.37
C GLU A 154 16.67 4.55 11.14
N PRO A 155 15.49 3.91 11.30
CA PRO A 155 14.66 3.56 10.15
C PRO A 155 14.21 4.87 9.53
N THR A 156 14.77 5.23 8.39
CA THR A 156 14.29 6.36 7.61
C THR A 156 12.81 6.08 7.31
N PRO A 157 11.86 6.92 7.77
CA PRO A 157 10.46 6.71 7.46
C PRO A 157 10.29 6.57 5.95
N MET A 158 9.50 5.59 5.52
CA MET A 158 9.08 5.44 4.14
C MET A 158 8.30 6.70 3.77
N LYS A 159 8.99 7.73 3.23
CA LYS A 159 8.49 9.07 2.88
C LYS A 159 7.24 9.51 3.65
N ASP A 160 7.42 10.48 4.55
CA ASP A 160 6.37 11.16 5.32
C ASP A 160 4.93 10.93 4.80
N ILE A 161 4.28 9.89 5.33
CA ILE A 161 2.94 9.46 4.93
C ILE A 161 1.90 10.57 5.15
N SER A 162 2.26 11.60 5.95
CA SER A 162 1.47 12.81 6.14
C SER A 162 1.25 13.61 4.85
N MET A 163 2.09 13.42 3.82
CA MET A 163 1.85 13.99 2.48
C MET A 163 0.55 13.49 1.84
N TYR A 164 0.07 12.32 2.26
CA TYR A 164 -1.20 11.74 1.81
C TYR A 164 -2.33 11.90 2.83
N ALA A 165 -2.01 12.29 4.07
CA ALA A 165 -2.98 12.51 5.13
C ALA A 165 -3.85 13.74 4.81
N ASN A 166 -5.11 13.71 5.25
CA ASN A 166 -5.97 14.88 5.20
C ASN A 166 -5.36 15.97 6.11
N PRO A 167 -4.99 17.16 5.58
CA PRO A 167 -4.29 18.18 6.36
C PRO A 167 -5.11 18.74 7.53
N ASN A 168 -6.42 18.41 7.60
CA ASN A 168 -7.35 18.91 8.62
C ASN A 168 -7.75 17.84 9.66
N GLU A 169 -7.16 16.64 9.67
CA GLU A 169 -7.47 15.58 10.65
C GLU A 169 -6.59 15.61 11.92
N LYS A 170 -6.09 16.80 12.31
CA LYS A 170 -5.46 17.00 13.62
C LYS A 170 -6.44 17.43 14.69
#